data_AF-A0A800DL23-F1
#
_entry.id   AF-A0A800DL23-F1
#
_cell.length_a   1.000
_cell.length_b   1.000
_cell.length_c   1.000
_cell.angle_alpha   90.00
_cell.angle_beta   90.00
_cell.angle_gamma   90.00
#
_symmetry.space_group_name_H-M   'P 1'
#
loop_
_entity.id
_entity.type
_entity.pdbx_description
1 polymer ?
#
loop_
_entity_poly.entity_id
_entity_poly.type
_entity_poly.pdbx_seq_one_letter_code
_entity_poly.pdbx_strand_id
1 'polypeptide(L)'
;MGDREGFKYIVRIAGTDIDGSLKLAWGLSSIKGIGMATAMAIIRVLGLDPDMRVGYLTDEQAKRIDQAVQNLAGLGLPSWMYNRRKDYETGEDKHLIGSELVFYARRDVEREIKIK
;
A
#
# COMPACT_ATOMS: atom_id res chain seq x y z
N MET A 1 28.08 -4.98 18.83
CA MET A 1 28.38 -4.06 17.71
C MET A 1 28.19 -4.88 16.45
N GLY A 2 26.94 -4.97 15.97
CA GLY A 2 26.55 -5.89 14.91
C GLY A 2 25.47 -5.27 14.04
N ASP A 3 25.61 -5.46 12.74
CA ASP A 3 24.62 -5.24 11.68
C ASP A 3 24.33 -3.78 11.27
N ARG A 4 25.36 -3.09 10.78
CA ARG A 4 25.22 -1.88 9.93
C ARG A 4 25.41 -2.15 8.43
N GLU A 5 25.74 -3.37 8.03
CA GLU A 5 25.96 -3.73 6.63
C GLU A 5 24.66 -4.27 6.03
N GLY A 6 23.76 -3.36 5.63
CA GLY A 6 22.53 -3.72 4.91
C GLY A 6 21.27 -3.00 5.39
N PHE A 7 21.35 -2.20 6.46
CA PHE A 7 20.20 -1.44 6.94
C PHE A 7 19.96 -0.19 6.06
N LYS A 8 18.83 -0.17 5.36
CA LYS A 8 18.38 0.99 4.60
C LYS A 8 17.56 1.91 5.51
N TYR A 9 18.04 3.12 5.75
CA TYR A 9 17.33 4.12 6.55
C TYR A 9 16.08 4.65 5.84
N ILE A 10 16.08 4.68 4.51
CA ILE A 10 14.94 5.12 3.70
C ILE A 10 14.70 4.07 2.63
N VAL A 11 13.47 3.58 2.55
CA VAL A 11 13.03 2.64 1.51
C VAL A 11 11.83 3.25 0.82
N ARG A 12 11.90 3.37 -0.51
CA ARG A 12 10.80 3.89 -1.31
C ARG A 12 9.92 2.75 -1.79
N ILE A 13 8.64 2.77 -1.42
CA ILE A 13 7.64 1.77 -1.81
C ILE A 13 6.41 2.51 -2.34
N ALA A 14 5.89 2.11 -3.50
CA ALA A 14 4.73 2.70 -4.14
C ALA A 14 4.77 4.25 -4.22
N GLY A 15 5.96 4.77 -4.56
CA GLY A 15 6.20 6.21 -4.69
C GLY A 15 6.33 6.99 -3.37
N THR A 16 6.18 6.33 -2.22
CA THR A 16 6.27 6.92 -0.87
C THR A 16 7.58 6.54 -0.19
N ASP A 17 8.25 7.51 0.43
CA ASP A 17 9.47 7.26 1.22
C ASP A 17 9.09 6.80 2.64
N ILE A 18 9.58 5.64 3.04
CA ILE A 18 9.31 5.01 4.33
C ILE A 18 10.59 4.96 5.15
N ASP A 19 10.49 5.30 6.43
CA ASP A 19 11.58 5.17 7.38
C ASP A 19 11.86 3.68 7.68
N GLY A 20 13.10 3.27 7.45
CA GLY A 20 13.59 1.93 7.70
C GLY A 20 13.59 1.52 9.17
N SER A 21 13.49 2.47 10.10
CA SER A 21 13.40 2.22 11.54
C SER A 21 12.06 1.62 11.96
N LEU A 22 11.02 1.86 11.16
CA LEU A 22 9.65 1.40 11.42
C LEU A 22 9.52 -0.10 11.16
N LYS A 23 8.58 -0.72 11.89
CA LYS A 23 8.12 -2.08 11.60
C LYS A 23 7.41 -2.11 10.25
N LEU A 24 7.47 -3.24 9.56
CA LEU A 24 6.95 -3.43 8.22
C LEU A 24 5.48 -3.02 8.09
N ALA A 25 4.64 -3.49 9.01
CA ALA A 25 3.21 -3.17 9.00
C ALA A 25 2.93 -1.67 9.13
N TRP A 26 3.67 -0.99 10.01
CA TRP A 26 3.56 0.46 10.21
C TRP A 26 4.12 1.24 9.03
N GLY A 27 5.26 0.81 8.48
CA GLY A 27 5.86 1.42 7.31
C GLY A 27 4.93 1.41 6.10
N LEU A 28 4.28 0.27 5.83
CA LEU A 28 3.32 0.15 4.72
C LEU A 28 2.04 0.96 4.96
N SER A 29 1.60 1.09 6.21
CA SER A 29 0.43 1.91 6.55
C SER A 29 0.63 3.42 6.33
N SER A 30 1.88 3.87 6.16
CA SER A 30 2.19 5.26 5.80
C SER A 30 1.80 5.62 4.36
N ILE A 31 1.59 4.61 3.51
CA ILE A 31 1.18 4.82 2.11
C ILE A 31 -0.29 5.23 2.09
N LYS A 32 -0.60 6.36 1.44
CA LYS A 32 -1.99 6.81 1.29
C LYS A 32 -2.83 5.76 0.56
N GLY A 33 -3.92 5.33 1.21
CA GLY A 33 -4.80 4.26 0.71
C GLY A 33 -4.60 2.93 1.42
N ILE A 34 -3.45 2.71 2.05
CA ILE A 34 -3.14 1.47 2.78
C ILE A 34 -3.28 1.71 4.27
N GLY A 35 -4.28 1.07 4.88
CA GLY A 35 -4.42 1.03 6.33
C GLY A 35 -3.64 -0.13 6.95
N MET A 36 -3.60 -0.18 8.28
CA MET A 36 -2.96 -1.26 9.04
C MET A 36 -3.53 -2.65 8.69
N ALA A 37 -4.85 -2.75 8.47
CA ALA A 37 -5.50 -4.00 8.09
C ALA A 37 -5.04 -4.49 6.71
N THR A 38 -4.99 -3.60 5.72
CA THR A 38 -4.55 -3.91 4.36
C THR A 38 -3.05 -4.21 4.33
N ALA A 39 -2.24 -3.46 5.07
CA ALA A 39 -0.82 -3.73 5.24
C ALA A 39 -0.59 -5.14 5.83
N MET A 40 -1.31 -5.49 6.89
CA MET A 40 -1.23 -6.83 7.49
C MET A 40 -1.68 -7.92 6.52
N ALA A 41 -2.71 -7.68 5.71
CA ALA A 41 -3.15 -8.62 4.69
C ALA A 41 -2.06 -8.85 3.62
N ILE A 42 -1.44 -7.78 3.10
CA ILE A 42 -0.33 -7.87 2.14
C ILE A 42 0.84 -8.67 2.75
N ILE A 43 1.24 -8.34 3.98
CA ILE A 43 2.36 -9.01 4.67
C ILE A 43 2.09 -10.51 4.82
N ARG A 44 0.86 -10.88 5.21
CA ARG A 44 0.43 -12.28 5.37
C ARG A 44 0.42 -13.02 4.04
N VAL A 45 -0.07 -12.40 2.96
CA VAL A 45 -0.07 -13.00 1.62
C VAL A 45 1.35 -13.22 1.12
N LEU A 46 2.27 -12.30 1.43
CA LEU A 46 3.68 -12.41 1.05
C LEU A 46 4.50 -13.35 1.95
N GLY A 47 3.94 -13.79 3.08
CA GLY A 47 4.63 -14.65 4.05
C GLY A 47 5.78 -13.94 4.77
N LEU A 48 5.69 -12.61 4.95
CA LEU A 48 6.69 -11.80 5.63
C LEU A 48 6.35 -11.63 7.11
N ASP A 49 7.36 -11.34 7.93
CA ASP A 49 7.18 -11.04 9.34
C ASP A 49 6.72 -9.57 9.54
N PRO A 50 5.54 -9.31 10.15
CA PRO A 50 5.06 -7.96 10.42
C PRO A 50 5.96 -7.15 11.37
N ASP A 51 6.72 -7.81 12.25
CA ASP A 51 7.58 -7.17 13.25
C ASP A 51 8.98 -6.86 12.72
N MET A 52 9.32 -7.36 11.53
CA MET A 52 10.56 -7.03 10.84
C MET A 52 10.62 -5.52 10.53
N ARG A 53 11.81 -4.92 10.60
CA ARG A 53 11.98 -3.53 10.20
C ARG A 53 12.08 -3.38 8.69
N VAL A 54 11.50 -2.31 8.16
CA VAL A 54 11.52 -2.01 6.72
C VAL A 54 12.95 -1.91 6.19
N GLY A 55 13.88 -1.41 7.00
CA GLY A 55 15.29 -1.24 6.61
C GLY A 55 16.06 -2.54 6.38
N TYR A 56 15.54 -3.69 6.81
CA TYR A 56 16.16 -5.00 6.58
C TYR A 56 15.57 -5.75 5.38
N LEU A 57 14.64 -5.15 4.64
CA LEU A 57 14.07 -5.77 3.45
C LEU A 57 15.12 -5.96 2.36
N THR A 58 15.15 -7.16 1.79
CA THR A 58 15.93 -7.41 0.57
C THR A 58 15.29 -6.71 -0.62
N ASP A 59 16.07 -6.41 -1.67
CA ASP A 59 15.54 -5.76 -2.88
C ASP A 59 14.43 -6.60 -3.56
N GLU A 60 14.52 -7.93 -3.47
CA GLU A 60 13.50 -8.84 -3.96
C GLU A 60 12.20 -8.74 -3.15
N GLN A 61 12.30 -8.72 -1.81
CA GLN A 61 11.14 -8.54 -0.95
C GLN A 61 10.49 -7.17 -1.17
N ALA A 62 11.29 -6.10 -1.28
CA ALA A 62 10.81 -4.76 -1.56
C ALA A 62 10.06 -4.70 -2.91
N LYS A 63 10.59 -5.31 -3.96
CA LYS A 63 9.90 -5.41 -5.26
C LYS A 63 8.59 -6.20 -5.19
N ARG A 64 8.57 -7.32 -4.46
CA ARG A 64 7.35 -8.12 -4.28
C ARG A 64 6.28 -7.34 -3.52
N ILE A 65 6.66 -6.58 -2.50
CA ILE A 65 5.77 -5.69 -1.77
C ILE A 65 5.26 -4.59 -2.71
N ASP A 66 6.13 -3.95 -3.48
CA ASP A 66 5.74 -2.89 -4.41
C ASP A 66 4.72 -3.39 -5.45
N GLN A 67 4.96 -4.57 -6.02
CA GLN A 67 4.00 -5.23 -6.93
C GLN A 67 2.67 -5.58 -6.24
N ALA A 68 2.73 -6.11 -5.02
CA ALA A 68 1.54 -6.45 -4.24
C ALA A 68 0.71 -5.22 -3.89
N VAL A 69 1.37 -4.11 -3.56
CA VAL A 69 0.73 -2.82 -3.28
C VAL A 69 0.09 -2.23 -4.54
N GLN A 70 0.78 -2.26 -5.68
CA GLN A 70 0.25 -1.77 -6.95
C GLN A 70 -0.92 -2.61 -7.47
N ASN A 71 -0.92 -3.93 -7.21
CA ASN A 71 -1.97 -4.83 -7.66
C ASN A 71 -2.65 -5.58 -6.49
N LEU A 72 -3.26 -4.82 -5.59
CA LEU A 72 -4.06 -5.36 -4.48
C LEU A 72 -5.28 -6.18 -4.94
N ALA A 73 -5.84 -5.86 -6.12
CA ALA A 73 -6.94 -6.59 -6.72
C ALA A 73 -6.53 -8.02 -7.11
N GLY A 74 -5.31 -8.20 -7.64
CA GLY A 74 -4.77 -9.50 -8.02
C GLY A 74 -4.41 -10.43 -6.86
N LEU A 75 -4.35 -9.94 -5.62
CA LEU A 75 -4.03 -10.75 -4.44
C LEU A 75 -5.21 -11.61 -3.93
N GLY A 76 -6.40 -11.48 -4.53
CA GLY A 76 -7.58 -12.23 -4.12
C GLY A 76 -8.09 -11.85 -2.72
N LEU A 77 -7.87 -10.60 -2.31
CA LEU A 77 -8.41 -10.08 -1.05
C LEU A 77 -9.93 -9.97 -1.14
N PRO A 78 -10.67 -10.12 -0.02
CA PRO A 78 -12.11 -9.93 -0.03
C PRO A 78 -12.48 -8.53 -0.52
N SER A 79 -13.51 -8.43 -1.35
CA SER A 79 -13.91 -7.18 -1.98
C SER A 79 -14.16 -6.04 -0.99
N TRP A 80 -14.66 -6.35 0.22
CA TRP A 80 -14.91 -5.39 1.28
C TRP A 80 -13.66 -4.68 1.82
N MET A 81 -12.46 -5.20 1.54
CA MET A 81 -11.19 -4.58 1.94
C MET A 81 -10.70 -3.52 0.94
N TYR A 82 -11.32 -3.46 -0.24
CA TYR A 82 -10.98 -2.47 -1.26
C TYR A 82 -11.60 -1.11 -0.96
N ASN A 83 -10.84 -0.04 -1.21
CA ASN A 83 -11.25 1.32 -0.88
C ASN A 83 -12.17 1.95 -1.95
N ARG A 84 -12.25 1.37 -3.15
CA ARG A 84 -13.15 1.78 -4.22
C ARG A 84 -13.90 0.58 -4.78
N ARG A 85 -15.00 0.22 -4.12
CA ARG A 85 -15.86 -0.88 -4.56
C ARG A 85 -16.91 -0.39 -5.55
N LYS A 86 -17.24 -1.20 -6.54
CA LYS A 86 -18.22 -0.89 -7.60
C LYS A 86 -17.99 0.49 -8.19
N ASP A 87 -16.81 0.69 -8.77
CA ASP A 87 -16.47 1.96 -9.42
C ASP A 87 -17.55 2.38 -10.44
N TYR A 88 -17.92 3.66 -10.45
CA TYR A 88 -19.02 4.17 -11.29
C TYR A 88 -18.78 4.04 -12.80
N GLU A 89 -17.52 4.02 -13.25
CA GLU A 89 -17.19 3.94 -14.68
C GLU A 89 -17.02 2.49 -15.14
N THR A 90 -16.35 1.68 -14.34
CA THR A 90 -15.95 0.31 -14.72
C THR A 90 -16.78 -0.80 -14.08
N GLY A 91 -17.47 -0.52 -12.98
CA GLY A 91 -18.22 -1.51 -12.20
C GLY A 91 -17.36 -2.46 -11.37
N GLU A 92 -16.03 -2.39 -11.50
CA GLU A 92 -15.08 -3.26 -10.82
C GLU A 92 -14.72 -2.75 -9.43
N ASP A 93 -14.30 -3.67 -8.55
CA ASP A 93 -13.72 -3.31 -7.27
C ASP A 93 -12.22 -3.04 -7.42
N LYS A 94 -11.81 -1.84 -7.03
CA LYS A 94 -10.44 -1.33 -7.16
C LYS A 94 -9.91 -0.88 -5.82
N HIS A 95 -8.59 -0.97 -5.68
CA HIS A 95 -7.89 -0.38 -4.56
C HIS A 95 -6.94 0.71 -5.07
N LEU A 96 -7.28 1.96 -4.78
CA LEU A 96 -6.51 3.13 -5.20
C LEU A 96 -5.45 3.48 -4.16
N ILE A 97 -4.25 3.86 -4.61
CA ILE A 97 -3.15 4.22 -3.72
C ILE A 97 -2.57 5.59 -4.11
N GLY A 98 -1.92 6.25 -3.15
CA GLY A 98 -1.11 7.44 -3.39
C GLY A 98 -1.87 8.58 -4.07
N SER A 99 -1.37 9.01 -5.23
CA SER A 99 -1.91 10.11 -6.04
C SER A 99 -3.24 9.76 -6.69
N GLU A 100 -3.46 8.51 -7.09
CA GLU A 100 -4.71 8.07 -7.71
C GLU A 100 -5.87 8.25 -6.75
N LEU A 101 -5.71 7.85 -5.50
CA LEU A 101 -6.73 8.03 -4.46
C LEU A 101 -7.15 9.50 -4.32
N VAL A 102 -6.18 10.42 -4.31
CA VAL A 102 -6.45 11.86 -4.20
C VAL A 102 -7.14 12.39 -5.46
N PHE A 103 -6.73 11.92 -6.63
CA PHE A 103 -7.33 12.31 -7.91
C PHE A 103 -8.81 11.89 -7.98
N TYR A 104 -9.12 10.63 -7.68
CA TYR A 104 -10.50 10.14 -7.69
C TYR A 104 -11.36 10.83 -6.63
N ALA A 105 -10.83 11.06 -5.43
CA ALA A 105 -11.57 11.80 -4.40
C ALA A 105 -11.95 13.22 -4.87
N ARG A 106 -11.05 13.92 -5.56
CA ARG A 106 -11.36 15.24 -6.14
C ARG A 106 -12.38 15.15 -7.27
N ARG A 107 -12.22 14.19 -8.18
CA ARG A 107 -13.16 13.97 -9.29
C ARG A 107 -14.56 13.66 -8.80
N ASP A 108 -14.68 12.84 -7.76
CA ASP A 108 -15.95 12.49 -7.14
C ASP A 108 -16.61 13.74 -6.52
N VAL A 109 -15.86 14.60 -5.83
CA VAL A 109 -16.37 15.89 -5.31
C VAL A 109 -16.82 16.83 -6.45
N GLU A 110 -16.03 16.98 -7.51
CA GLU A 110 -16.39 17.80 -8.66
C GLU A 110 -17.65 17.30 -9.36
N ARG A 111 -17.83 15.98 -9.45
CA ARG A 111 -19.04 15.37 -10.00
C ARG A 111 -20.25 15.74 -9.16
N GLU A 112 -20.20 15.58 -7.83
CA GLU A 112 -21.31 15.93 -6.94
C GLU A 112 -21.65 17.43 -7.00
N ILE A 113 -20.65 18.30 -7.16
CA ILE A 113 -20.88 19.74 -7.37
C ILE A 113 -21.63 20.00 -8.69
N LYS A 114 -21.28 19.30 -9.77
CA LYS A 114 -21.89 19.47 -11.10
C LYS A 114 -23.28 18.86 -11.24
N ILE A 115 -23.63 17.88 -10.40
CA ILE A 115 -24.95 17.23 -10.40
C ILE A 115 -26.01 18.11 -9.71
N LYS A 116 -25.58 19.18 -9.03
CA LYS A 116 -26.46 20.20 -8.45
C LYS A 116 -26.95 21.19 -9.50
#